data_AF-A0A103Y3U1-F1
#
_entry.id   AF-A0A103Y3U1-F1
#
_cell.length_a   1.000
_cell.length_b   1.000
_cell.length_c   1.000
_cell.angle_alpha   90.00
_cell.angle_beta   90.00
_cell.angle_gamma   90.00
#
_symmetry.space_group_name_H-M   'P 1'
#
loop_
_entity.id
_entity.type
_entity.pdbx_description
1 polymer ?
#
loop_
_entity_poly.entity_id
_entity_poly.type
_entity_poly.pdbx_seq_one_letter_code
_entity_poly.pdbx_strand_id
1 'polypeptide(L)'
;MISSSSDHPASCSDMSLREIPGDYGWRFFEPIKDRYDYFLQPRQGPFISSNPRVVAVLDSKSFTVLFDNTKVEKKNILDGTYMPSTAFFSGYRVCAFLDTAESNHHALKSFFLSFLASSHMKFIPYLRTSLSELFVNLENDISDKKSADFNDNSDNMAFDFVFRLVTGVNPSDTKLQSKGPGTRARI
;
A
#
# COMPACT_ATOMS: atom_id res chain seq x y z
N MET A 1 33.08 40.60 -12.22
CA MET A 1 32.31 40.13 -13.39
C MET A 1 33.09 39.04 -14.08
N ILE A 2 32.57 37.81 -14.08
CA ILE A 2 32.55 36.86 -15.21
C ILE A 2 31.59 35.76 -14.75
N SER A 3 30.42 35.75 -15.40
CA SER A 3 29.40 34.71 -15.32
C SER A 3 29.88 33.55 -16.18
N SER A 4 29.73 32.32 -15.68
CA SER A 4 29.80 31.11 -16.49
C SER A 4 28.52 30.34 -16.22
N SER A 5 27.51 30.55 -17.07
CA SER A 5 26.34 29.70 -17.14
C SER A 5 26.76 28.39 -17.78
N SER A 6 26.67 27.30 -17.03
CA SER A 6 26.68 25.95 -17.58
C SER A 6 25.26 25.60 -18.00
N ASP A 7 24.82 26.15 -19.13
CA ASP A 7 23.61 25.70 -19.82
C ASP A 7 23.94 24.34 -20.46
N HIS A 8 23.61 23.26 -19.76
CA HIS A 8 23.50 21.95 -20.39
C HIS A 8 22.17 21.90 -21.15
N PRO A 9 22.15 21.87 -22.48
CA PRO A 9 20.91 21.63 -23.20
C PRO A 9 20.46 20.20 -22.90
N ALA A 10 19.24 20.08 -22.36
CA ALA A 10 18.54 18.80 -22.31
C ALA A 10 18.41 18.29 -23.76
N SER A 11 19.25 17.33 -24.12
CA SER A 11 19.14 16.57 -25.37
C SER A 11 17.80 15.85 -25.37
N CYS A 12 16.80 16.45 -26.03
CA CYS A 12 15.58 15.77 -26.42
C CYS A 12 15.98 14.75 -27.49
N SER A 13 16.29 13.54 -27.05
CA SER A 13 16.49 12.43 -27.97
C SER A 13 15.17 12.21 -28.71
N ASP A 14 15.19 12.45 -30.02
CA ASP A 14 14.07 12.24 -30.93
C ASP A 14 13.73 10.74 -30.94
N MET A 15 12.79 10.35 -30.09
CA MET A 15 12.32 8.96 -30.01
C MET A 15 11.25 8.77 -31.07
N SER A 16 11.41 7.73 -31.91
CA SER A 16 10.37 7.37 -32.86
C SER A 16 9.09 6.98 -32.15
N LEU A 17 7.98 7.59 -32.54
CA LEU A 17 6.65 7.22 -32.09
C LEU A 17 6.34 5.80 -32.57
N ARG A 18 5.79 4.98 -31.67
CA ARG A 18 5.31 3.62 -31.97
C ARG A 18 3.92 3.46 -31.38
N GLU A 19 3.13 2.58 -32.00
CA GLU A 19 1.86 2.14 -31.39
C GLU A 19 2.14 1.35 -30.11
N ILE A 20 1.24 1.49 -29.13
CA ILE A 20 1.32 0.71 -27.89
C ILE A 20 0.97 -0.74 -28.25
N PRO A 21 1.88 -1.70 -28.06
CA PRO A 21 1.62 -3.09 -28.40
C PRO A 21 0.62 -3.71 -27.42
N GLY A 22 -0.14 -4.71 -27.90
CA GLY A 22 -1.13 -5.46 -27.13
C GLY A 22 -2.57 -5.16 -27.56
N ASP A 23 -3.48 -6.05 -27.18
CA ASP A 23 -4.92 -5.91 -27.37
C ASP A 23 -5.66 -6.44 -26.13
N TYR A 24 -6.87 -5.95 -25.89
CA TYR A 24 -7.75 -6.40 -24.81
C TYR A 24 -8.75 -7.47 -25.24
N GLY A 25 -8.60 -7.97 -26.47
CA GLY A 25 -9.41 -9.04 -27.05
C GLY A 25 -10.92 -8.79 -26.93
N TRP A 26 -11.67 -9.88 -26.79
CA TRP A 26 -13.12 -9.82 -26.68
C TRP A 26 -13.56 -9.29 -25.30
N ARG A 27 -14.46 -8.29 -25.30
CA ARG A 27 -14.90 -7.50 -24.14
C ARG A 27 -15.17 -8.27 -22.84
N PHE A 28 -15.62 -9.52 -22.93
CA PHE A 28 -16.01 -10.34 -21.77
C PHE A 28 -15.11 -11.55 -21.51
N PHE A 29 -14.45 -12.11 -22.52
CA PHE A 29 -13.73 -13.38 -22.38
C PHE A 29 -12.24 -13.18 -22.12
N GLU A 30 -11.61 -12.21 -22.79
CA GLU A 30 -10.17 -11.98 -22.60
C GLU A 30 -9.84 -11.57 -21.17
N PRO A 31 -10.57 -10.64 -20.51
CA PRO A 31 -10.29 -10.31 -19.12
C PRO A 31 -10.48 -11.46 -18.14
N ILE A 32 -11.37 -12.42 -18.47
CA ILE A 32 -11.53 -13.64 -17.67
C ILE A 32 -10.27 -14.48 -17.83
N LYS A 33 -9.87 -14.76 -19.08
CA LYS A 33 -8.70 -15.56 -19.38
C LYS A 33 -7.42 -14.94 -18.81
N ASP A 34 -7.20 -13.64 -19.00
CA ASP A 34 -6.06 -12.92 -18.41
C ASP A 34 -6.03 -13.05 -16.89
N ARG A 35 -7.20 -13.02 -16.23
CA ARG A 35 -7.30 -13.24 -14.78
C ARG A 35 -6.92 -14.68 -14.40
N TYR A 36 -7.34 -15.67 -15.18
CA TYR A 36 -6.93 -17.07 -14.96
C TYR A 36 -5.42 -17.24 -15.14
N ASP A 37 -4.85 -16.66 -16.20
CA ASP A 37 -3.43 -16.74 -16.52
C ASP A 37 -2.58 -16.03 -15.45
N TYR A 38 -3.03 -14.89 -14.93
CA TYR A 38 -2.34 -14.17 -13.86
C TYR A 38 -2.33 -14.90 -12.51
N PHE A 39 -3.46 -15.46 -12.08
CA PHE A 39 -3.57 -16.09 -10.75
C PHE A 39 -3.22 -17.58 -10.75
N LEU A 40 -3.00 -18.19 -11.91
CA LEU A 40 -2.78 -19.62 -12.09
C LEU A 40 -3.84 -20.53 -11.43
N GLN A 41 -5.01 -19.97 -11.05
CA GLN A 41 -6.14 -20.66 -10.41
C GLN A 41 -7.49 -19.98 -10.71
N PRO A 42 -8.59 -20.75 -10.81
CA PRO A 42 -9.94 -20.21 -10.87
C PRO A 42 -10.30 -19.43 -9.61
N ARG A 43 -10.40 -18.11 -9.70
CA ARG A 43 -11.10 -17.33 -8.66
C ARG A 43 -12.60 -17.40 -8.92
N GLN A 44 -13.32 -18.14 -8.07
CA GLN A 44 -14.78 -18.07 -8.01
C GLN A 44 -15.19 -16.72 -7.41
N GLY A 45 -15.66 -15.80 -8.24
CA GLY A 45 -16.18 -14.51 -7.80
C GLY A 45 -16.50 -13.58 -8.97
N PRO A 46 -17.52 -12.71 -8.84
CA PRO A 46 -17.91 -11.79 -9.90
C PRO A 46 -16.76 -10.86 -10.33
N PHE A 47 -16.92 -10.21 -11.48
CA PHE A 47 -16.02 -9.12 -11.86
C PHE A 47 -16.10 -8.04 -10.80
N ILE A 48 -14.97 -7.82 -10.13
CA ILE A 48 -14.85 -6.80 -9.08
C ILE A 48 -14.68 -5.42 -9.73
N SER A 49 -14.04 -5.35 -10.90
CA SER A 49 -13.84 -4.12 -11.67
C SER A 49 -14.84 -3.98 -12.84
N SER A 50 -15.30 -2.75 -13.07
CA SER A 50 -16.14 -2.38 -14.22
C SER A 50 -15.34 -2.20 -15.53
N ASN A 51 -14.03 -1.92 -15.44
CA ASN A 51 -13.15 -1.78 -16.61
C ASN A 51 -11.73 -2.28 -16.28
N PRO A 52 -11.33 -3.46 -16.79
CA PRO A 52 -10.04 -4.07 -16.48
C PRO A 52 -8.87 -3.56 -17.34
N ARG A 53 -9.12 -2.67 -18.32
CA ARG A 53 -8.14 -2.29 -19.35
C ARG A 53 -7.11 -1.30 -18.79
N VAL A 54 -5.82 -1.61 -18.95
CA VAL A 54 -4.69 -0.79 -18.50
C VAL A 54 -3.54 -0.81 -19.51
N VAL A 55 -2.80 0.29 -19.60
CA VAL A 55 -1.50 0.31 -20.29
C VAL A 55 -0.43 0.01 -19.26
N ALA A 56 0.26 -1.12 -19.41
CA ALA A 56 1.35 -1.49 -18.52
C ALA A 56 2.59 -0.63 -18.80
N VAL A 57 3.19 -0.12 -17.73
CA VAL A 57 4.39 0.72 -17.76
C VAL A 57 5.47 -0.02 -16.97
N LEU A 58 6.43 -0.62 -17.68
CA LEU A 58 7.32 -1.67 -17.13
C LEU A 58 8.81 -1.29 -17.14
N ASP A 59 9.17 -0.07 -17.54
CA ASP A 59 10.55 0.43 -17.51
C ASP A 59 10.66 1.67 -16.62
N SER A 60 11.86 1.94 -16.09
CA SER A 60 12.08 3.02 -15.13
C SER A 60 11.86 4.42 -15.72
N LYS A 61 12.07 4.62 -17.02
CA LYS A 61 11.89 5.92 -17.68
C LYS A 61 10.40 6.24 -17.78
N SER A 62 9.61 5.29 -18.26
CA SER A 62 8.17 5.46 -18.41
C SER A 62 7.43 5.45 -17.06
N PHE A 63 7.87 4.64 -16.09
CA PHE A 63 7.21 4.50 -14.77
C PHE A 63 7.10 5.83 -14.00
N THR A 64 8.04 6.75 -14.20
CA THR A 64 8.02 8.07 -13.54
C THR A 64 6.78 8.89 -13.85
N VAL A 65 6.09 8.62 -14.97
CA VAL A 65 4.84 9.32 -15.33
C VAL A 65 3.75 9.15 -14.26
N LEU A 66 3.75 8.01 -13.54
CA LEU A 66 2.76 7.72 -12.49
C LEU A 66 2.92 8.61 -11.25
N PHE A 67 4.04 9.31 -11.12
CA PHE A 67 4.27 10.26 -10.02
C PHE A 67 3.84 11.69 -10.35
N ASP A 68 3.63 11.99 -11.63
CA ASP A 68 3.28 13.32 -12.11
C ASP A 68 1.76 13.55 -12.02
N ASN A 69 1.31 14.18 -10.92
CA ASN A 69 -0.11 14.47 -10.69
C ASN A 69 -0.71 15.46 -11.71
N THR A 70 0.09 16.10 -12.57
CA THR A 70 -0.44 16.90 -13.68
C THR A 70 -0.83 16.04 -14.89
N LYS A 71 -0.37 14.79 -14.94
CA LYS A 71 -0.61 13.83 -16.02
C LYS A 71 -1.52 12.68 -15.63
N VAL A 72 -1.53 12.31 -14.34
CA VAL A 72 -2.34 11.18 -13.83
C VAL A 72 -3.25 11.62 -12.69
N GLU A 73 -4.51 11.22 -12.76
CA GLU A 73 -5.47 11.32 -11.65
C GLU A 73 -5.32 10.08 -10.74
N LYS A 74 -5.33 10.27 -9.41
CA LYS A 74 -5.14 9.22 -8.40
C LYS A 74 -6.39 8.93 -7.57
N LYS A 75 -7.55 9.31 -8.10
CA LYS A 75 -8.84 9.14 -7.45
C LYS A 75 -9.31 7.69 -7.50
N ASN A 76 -9.57 7.08 -6.34
CA ASN A 76 -10.19 5.75 -6.22
C ASN A 76 -9.43 4.58 -6.88
N ILE A 77 -8.11 4.71 -7.07
CA ILE A 77 -7.29 3.72 -7.78
C ILE A 77 -6.22 3.04 -6.92
N LEU A 78 -6.31 3.14 -5.58
CA LEU A 78 -5.33 2.51 -4.68
C LEU A 78 -5.21 0.99 -4.93
N ASP A 79 -6.36 0.33 -5.09
CA ASP A 79 -6.45 -1.11 -5.36
C ASP A 79 -6.52 -1.40 -6.88
N GLY A 80 -6.08 -0.46 -7.72
CA GLY A 80 -6.10 -0.57 -9.17
C GLY A 80 -7.46 -0.19 -9.76
N THR A 81 -8.04 -1.07 -10.59
CA THR A 81 -9.29 -0.80 -11.33
C THR A 81 -10.56 -1.02 -10.51
N TYR A 82 -10.41 -1.11 -9.19
CA TYR A 82 -11.49 -1.31 -8.24
C TYR A 82 -11.30 -0.42 -7.01
N MET A 83 -12.43 -0.01 -6.43
CA MET A 83 -12.49 0.62 -5.13
C MET A 83 -13.51 -0.14 -4.26
N PRO A 84 -13.14 -0.57 -3.05
CA PRO A 84 -14.09 -1.14 -2.09
C PRO A 84 -15.24 -0.19 -1.79
N SER A 85 -16.39 -0.75 -1.41
CA SER A 85 -17.53 0.06 -0.95
C SER A 85 -17.12 0.95 0.22
N THR A 86 -17.54 2.22 0.21
CA THR A 86 -17.29 3.13 1.33
C THR A 86 -17.91 2.64 2.64
N ALA A 87 -18.90 1.73 2.59
CA ALA A 87 -19.45 1.08 3.79
C ALA A 87 -18.37 0.33 4.61
N PHE A 88 -17.35 -0.22 3.94
CA PHE A 88 -16.19 -0.84 4.63
C PHE A 88 -15.40 0.19 5.45
N PHE A 89 -15.41 1.45 5.03
CA PHE A 89 -14.78 2.59 5.69
C PHE A 89 -15.80 3.51 6.39
N SER A 90 -16.92 2.94 6.86
CA SER A 90 -17.97 3.67 7.58
C SER A 90 -18.57 4.87 6.81
N GLY A 91 -18.63 4.77 5.48
CA GLY A 91 -19.19 5.79 4.59
C GLY A 91 -18.17 6.80 4.05
N TYR A 92 -16.90 6.72 4.45
CA TYR A 92 -15.86 7.68 4.05
C TYR A 92 -14.97 7.16 2.94
N ARG A 93 -14.40 8.09 2.16
CA ARG A 93 -13.22 7.82 1.31
C ARG A 93 -11.97 8.16 2.10
N VAL A 94 -11.21 7.14 2.49
CA VAL A 94 -9.96 7.33 3.24
C VAL A 94 -8.90 8.01 2.38
N CYS A 95 -7.90 8.62 3.02
CA CYS A 95 -6.86 9.44 2.38
C CYS A 95 -6.22 8.77 1.15
N ALA A 96 -6.02 7.45 1.20
CA ALA A 96 -5.37 6.68 0.15
C ALA A 96 -6.19 6.59 -1.17
N PHE A 97 -7.50 6.84 -1.14
CA PHE A 97 -8.35 6.89 -2.33
C PHE A 97 -8.65 8.31 -2.82
N LEU A 98 -8.09 9.34 -2.18
CA LEU A 98 -8.32 10.74 -2.54
C LEU A 98 -7.24 11.22 -3.52
N ASP A 99 -7.66 11.95 -4.55
CA ASP A 99 -6.73 12.64 -5.44
C ASP A 99 -6.07 13.84 -4.73
N THR A 100 -4.87 14.23 -5.19
CA THR A 100 -4.14 15.36 -4.62
C THR A 100 -4.84 16.72 -4.80
N ALA A 101 -5.73 16.85 -5.78
CA ALA A 101 -6.56 18.03 -5.99
C ALA A 101 -7.73 18.13 -4.97
N GLU A 102 -8.04 17.05 -4.24
CA GLU A 102 -9.11 17.07 -3.23
C GLU A 102 -8.60 17.71 -1.92
N SER A 103 -9.30 18.71 -1.39
CA SER A 103 -8.90 19.43 -0.17
C SER A 103 -8.71 18.50 1.04
N ASN A 104 -9.54 17.46 1.15
CA ASN A 104 -9.45 16.46 2.22
C ASN A 104 -8.16 15.63 2.17
N HIS A 105 -7.57 15.41 0.98
CA HIS A 105 -6.30 14.71 0.86
C HIS A 105 -5.19 15.48 1.60
N HIS A 106 -5.12 16.80 1.40
CA HIS A 106 -4.12 17.64 2.08
C HIS A 106 -4.30 17.64 3.60
N ALA A 107 -5.55 17.78 4.07
CA ALA A 107 -5.84 17.78 5.51
C ALA A 107 -5.47 16.45 6.18
N LEU A 108 -5.92 15.32 5.62
CA LEU A 108 -5.64 13.99 6.17
C LEU A 108 -4.15 13.64 6.11
N LYS A 109 -3.50 13.89 4.96
CA LYS A 109 -2.07 13.61 4.82
C LYS A 109 -1.22 14.44 5.79
N SER A 110 -1.56 15.72 5.96
CA SER A 110 -0.86 16.59 6.92
C SER A 110 -1.04 16.12 8.35
N PHE A 111 -2.24 15.65 8.72
CA PHE A 111 -2.49 15.02 10.02
C PHE A 111 -1.59 13.80 10.25
N PHE A 112 -1.53 12.84 9.31
CA PHE A 112 -0.68 11.66 9.44
C PHE A 112 0.82 12.01 9.53
N LEU A 113 1.30 12.93 8.70
CA LEU A 113 2.70 13.37 8.74
C LEU A 113 3.03 14.10 10.05
N SER A 114 2.12 14.92 10.56
CA SER A 114 2.28 15.60 11.85
C SER A 114 2.32 14.60 13.00
N PHE A 115 1.46 13.57 12.97
CA PHE A 115 1.49 12.48 13.94
C PHE A 115 2.83 11.75 13.91
N LEU A 116 3.31 11.32 12.74
CA LEU A 116 4.60 10.63 12.59
C LEU A 116 5.77 11.50 13.07
N ALA A 117 5.77 12.79 12.70
CA ALA A 117 6.77 13.74 13.16
C ALA A 117 6.73 13.92 14.69
N SER A 118 5.54 14.00 15.30
CA SER A 118 5.41 14.12 16.76
C SER A 118 5.85 12.86 17.51
N SER A 119 5.76 11.70 16.87
CA SER A 119 6.07 10.40 17.46
C SER A 119 7.54 9.99 17.32
N HIS A 120 8.39 10.79 16.67
CA HIS A 120 9.78 10.43 16.35
C HIS A 120 10.62 9.98 17.56
N MET A 121 10.43 10.61 18.73
CA MET A 121 11.15 10.24 19.97
C MET A 121 10.70 8.91 20.55
N LYS A 122 9.45 8.50 20.31
CA LYS A 122 8.86 7.25 20.83
C LYS A 122 9.02 6.07 19.87
N PHE A 123 9.09 6.36 18.56
CA PHE A 123 9.10 5.36 17.51
C PHE A 123 10.23 4.33 17.68
N ILE A 124 11.48 4.80 17.78
CA ILE A 124 12.65 3.92 17.90
C ILE A 124 12.63 3.11 19.21
N PRO A 125 12.39 3.72 20.40
CA PRO A 125 12.25 2.95 21.63
C PRO A 125 11.19 1.85 21.56
N TYR A 126 9.97 2.18 21.12
CA TYR A 126 8.89 1.20 21.03
C TYR A 126 9.19 0.09 20.03
N LEU A 127 9.74 0.43 18.85
CA LEU A 127 10.11 -0.57 17.85
C LEU A 127 11.15 -1.56 18.39
N ARG A 128 12.16 -1.06 19.12
CA ARG A 128 13.19 -1.92 19.73
C ARG A 128 12.59 -2.86 20.76
N THR A 129 11.73 -2.36 21.64
CA THR A 129 11.04 -3.19 22.64
C THR A 129 10.19 -4.27 21.96
N SER A 130 9.36 -3.89 20.97
CA SER A 130 8.51 -4.84 20.25
C SER A 130 9.32 -5.90 19.48
N LEU A 131 10.43 -5.53 18.85
CA LEU A 131 11.33 -6.50 18.19
C LEU A 131 12.01 -7.44 19.18
N SER A 132 12.43 -6.95 20.35
CA SER A 132 12.98 -7.81 21.41
C SER A 132 11.94 -8.81 21.91
N GLU A 133 10.70 -8.37 22.15
CA GLU A 133 9.58 -9.25 22.54
C GLU A 133 9.31 -10.33 21.47
N LEU A 134 9.33 -9.95 20.19
CA LEU A 134 9.20 -10.89 19.06
C LEU A 134 10.27 -11.99 19.10
N PHE A 135 11.55 -11.65 19.21
CA PHE A 135 12.62 -12.66 19.21
C PHE A 135 12.56 -13.57 20.43
N VAL A 136 12.22 -13.04 21.61
CA VAL A 136 12.00 -13.87 22.81
C VAL A 136 10.86 -14.88 22.57
N ASN A 137 9.75 -14.46 21.98
CA ASN A 137 8.63 -15.36 21.68
C ASN A 137 9.02 -16.45 20.66
N LEU A 138 9.77 -16.08 19.62
CA LEU A 138 10.27 -17.03 18.63
C LEU A 138 11.24 -18.03 19.26
N GLU A 139 12.16 -17.59 20.11
CA GLU A 139 13.12 -18.45 20.80
C GLU A 139 12.40 -19.45 21.73
N ASN A 140 11.37 -18.99 22.45
CA ASN A 140 10.54 -19.85 23.30
C ASN A 140 9.79 -20.90 22.47
N ASP A 141 9.15 -20.49 21.36
CA ASP A 141 8.45 -21.42 20.47
C ASP A 141 9.41 -22.45 19.85
N ILE A 142 10.60 -22.04 19.42
CA ILE A 142 11.63 -22.94 18.90
C ILE A 142 12.11 -23.92 19.99
N SER A 143 12.33 -23.44 21.22
CA SER A 143 12.73 -24.28 22.34
C SER A 143 11.68 -25.36 22.64
N ASP A 144 10.40 -24.96 22.68
CA ASP A 144 9.31 -25.83 23.13
C ASP A 144 8.79 -26.76 22.02
N LYS A 145 8.63 -26.23 20.80
CA LYS A 145 7.98 -26.92 19.68
C LYS A 145 8.96 -27.33 18.58
N LYS A 146 10.23 -26.91 18.64
CA LYS A 146 11.26 -27.06 17.59
C LYS A 146 10.96 -26.31 16.29
N SER A 147 9.94 -25.46 16.30
CA SER A 147 9.55 -24.57 15.20
C SER A 147 8.81 -23.37 15.77
N ALA A 148 8.82 -22.25 15.03
CA ALA A 148 8.06 -21.07 15.35
C ALA A 148 7.43 -20.49 14.08
N ASP A 149 6.20 -19.98 14.21
CA ASP A 149 5.53 -19.25 13.13
C ASP A 149 5.96 -17.77 13.20
N PHE A 150 6.75 -17.34 12.22
CA PHE A 150 7.19 -15.95 12.15
C PHE A 150 6.05 -14.98 11.85
N ASN A 151 5.08 -15.37 11.02
CA ASN A 151 4.02 -14.48 10.57
C ASN A 151 3.09 -14.15 11.74
N ASP A 152 2.62 -15.17 12.47
CA ASP A 152 1.74 -14.97 13.63
C ASP A 152 2.42 -14.10 14.70
N ASN A 153 3.69 -14.38 14.99
CA ASN A 153 4.44 -13.60 15.98
C ASN A 153 4.71 -12.16 15.50
N SER A 154 5.07 -11.98 14.23
CA SER A 154 5.32 -10.67 13.63
C SER A 154 4.05 -9.82 13.53
N ASP A 155 2.90 -10.41 13.22
CA ASP A 155 1.61 -9.72 13.13
C ASP A 155 1.17 -9.20 14.50
N ASN A 156 1.30 -10.03 15.54
CA ASN A 156 1.03 -9.60 16.92
C ASN A 156 1.98 -8.48 17.35
N MET A 157 3.28 -8.61 17.06
CA MET A 157 4.28 -7.58 17.33
C MET A 157 3.95 -6.26 16.63
N ALA A 158 3.58 -6.30 15.35
CA ALA A 158 3.24 -5.11 14.57
C ALA A 158 2.00 -4.40 15.13
N PHE A 159 0.97 -5.16 15.52
CA PHE A 159 -0.23 -4.62 16.16
C PHE A 159 0.12 -3.94 17.49
N ASP A 160 0.86 -4.64 18.37
CA ASP A 160 1.29 -4.12 19.66
C ASP A 160 2.10 -2.83 19.52
N PHE A 161 3.05 -2.81 18.59
CA PHE A 161 3.88 -1.64 18.29
C PHE A 161 3.03 -0.44 17.87
N VAL A 162 2.16 -0.61 16.86
CA VAL A 162 1.32 0.48 16.35
C VAL A 162 0.34 0.95 17.41
N PHE A 163 -0.26 0.03 18.17
CA PHE A 163 -1.19 0.36 19.24
C PHE A 163 -0.52 1.19 20.34
N ARG A 164 0.66 0.76 20.82
CA ARG A 164 1.47 1.51 21.79
C ARG A 164 1.88 2.87 21.24
N LEU A 165 2.26 2.96 19.97
CA LEU A 165 2.65 4.22 19.32
C LEU A 165 1.52 5.23 19.27
N VAL A 166 0.30 4.78 18.94
CA VAL A 166 -0.88 5.65 18.79
C VAL A 166 -1.51 6.00 20.14
N THR A 167 -1.60 5.04 21.06
CA THR A 167 -2.37 5.19 22.31
C THR A 167 -1.52 5.46 23.54
N GLY A 168 -0.23 5.12 23.51
CA GLY A 168 0.65 5.17 24.67
C GLY A 168 0.44 4.07 25.71
N VAL A 169 -0.44 3.10 25.44
CA VAL A 169 -0.75 1.97 26.34
C VAL A 169 -0.53 0.63 25.63
N ASN A 170 -0.23 -0.43 26.39
CA ASN A 170 -0.09 -1.76 25.81
C ASN A 170 -1.49 -2.36 25.54
N PRO A 171 -1.69 -3.12 24.45
CA PRO A 171 -2.98 -3.78 24.20
C PRO A 171 -3.41 -4.71 25.33
N SER A 172 -2.45 -5.38 25.99
CA SER A 172 -2.65 -6.26 27.16
C SER A 172 -3.36 -5.56 28.32
N ASP A 173 -3.14 -4.25 28.46
CA ASP A 173 -3.69 -3.44 29.56
C ASP A 173 -5.12 -2.97 29.24
N THR A 174 -5.64 -3.33 28.07
CA THR A 174 -6.97 -2.95 27.59
C THR A 174 -7.87 -4.18 27.42
N LYS A 175 -9.16 -3.93 27.19
CA LYS A 175 -10.12 -5.00 26.85
C LYS A 175 -9.85 -5.66 25.49
N LEU A 176 -9.06 -5.01 24.63
CA LEU A 176 -8.75 -5.52 23.28
C LEU A 176 -7.74 -6.67 23.32
N GLN A 177 -6.80 -6.65 24.27
CA GLN A 177 -5.68 -7.60 24.37
C GLN A 177 -4.78 -7.60 23.13
N SER A 178 -3.71 -8.40 23.13
CA SER A 178 -2.74 -8.49 22.02
C SER A 178 -3.25 -9.32 20.82
N LYS A 179 -4.50 -9.82 20.89
CA LYS A 179 -5.11 -10.51 19.76
C LYS A 179 -5.79 -9.47 18.86
N GLY A 180 -5.04 -8.99 17.87
CA GLY A 180 -5.63 -8.27 16.73
C GLY A 180 -6.77 -9.10 16.13
N PRO A 181 -7.75 -8.47 15.45
CA PRO A 181 -8.80 -9.22 14.77
C PRO A 181 -8.13 -10.17 13.77
N GLY A 182 -8.19 -11.48 14.04
CA GLY A 182 -7.70 -12.49 13.12
C GLY A 182 -8.35 -12.25 11.77
N THR A 183 -7.55 -12.30 10.69
CA THR A 183 -7.94 -12.09 9.29
C THR A 183 -8.95 -13.15 8.85
N ARG A 184 -10.17 -13.08 9.37
CA ARG A 184 -11.36 -13.72 8.81
C ARG A 184 -12.25 -12.62 8.27
N ALA A 185 -11.79 -12.01 7.18
CA ALA A 185 -12.72 -11.38 6.26
C ALA A 185 -13.60 -12.50 5.69
N ARG A 186 -14.75 -12.76 6.33
CA ARG A 186 -15.86 -13.40 5.63
C ARG A 186 -16.41 -12.34 4.69
N ILE A 187 -15.95 -12.40 3.45
CA ILE A 187 -16.63 -11.81 2.30
C ILE A 187 -17.63 -12.86 1.82
#